data_AF-A0YUT8-F1
#
_entry.id   AF-A0YUT8-F1
#
_cell.length_a   1.000
_cell.length_b   1.000
_cell.length_c   1.000
_cell.angle_alpha   90.00
_cell.angle_beta   90.00
_cell.angle_gamma   90.00
#
_symmetry.space_group_name_H-M   'P 1'
#
loop_
_entity.id
_entity.type
_entity.pdbx_description
1 polymer ?
#
loop_
_entity_poly.entity_id
_entity_poly.type
_entity_poly.pdbx_seq_one_letter_code
_entity_poly.pdbx_strand_id
1 'polypeptide(L)'
;MECKITFGRVLSSARKNSGYLQRELCELLKSNYSIDIDHYLLSKLENNHVDIKLPEYDALVKAVAEIFSLDIGWLETIRQQTEVEQLDLSGGIFPIYVKEHKEH
;
A
#
# COMPACT_ATOMS: atom_id res chain seq x y z
N MET A 1 -3.67 -22.64 -0.65
CA MET A 1 -3.14 -21.31 -0.32
C MET A 1 -4.34 -20.44 -0.01
N GLU A 2 -4.68 -20.27 1.27
CA GLU A 2 -5.83 -19.43 1.65
C GLU A 2 -5.50 -17.98 1.30
N CYS A 3 -6.36 -17.34 0.52
CA CYS A 3 -6.21 -15.94 0.19
C CYS A 3 -6.65 -15.11 1.41
N LYS A 4 -5.73 -14.86 2.36
CA LYS A 4 -6.02 -13.98 3.49
C LYS A 4 -6.28 -12.57 2.94
N ILE A 5 -7.46 -12.02 3.23
CA ILE A 5 -7.83 -10.65 2.88
C ILE A 5 -7.10 -9.72 3.86
N THR A 6 -6.21 -8.89 3.36
CA THR A 6 -5.45 -7.91 4.15
C THR A 6 -5.75 -6.49 3.67
N PHE A 7 -5.49 -5.50 4.54
CA PHE A 7 -5.71 -4.10 4.23
C PHE A 7 -4.94 -3.67 2.97
N GLY A 8 -3.66 -4.05 2.87
CA GLY A 8 -2.82 -3.72 1.72
C GLY A 8 -3.37 -4.30 0.41
N ARG A 9 -3.91 -5.52 0.44
CA ARG A 9 -4.56 -6.13 -0.74
C ARG A 9 -5.84 -5.41 -1.12
N VAL A 10 -6.69 -5.05 -0.15
CA VAL A 10 -7.91 -4.27 -0.39
C VAL A 10 -7.54 -2.92 -1.02
N LEU A 11 -6.56 -2.21 -0.46
CA LEU A 11 -6.08 -0.93 -0.97
C LEU A 11 -5.52 -1.05 -2.40
N SER A 12 -4.64 -2.03 -2.65
CA SER A 12 -4.05 -2.25 -3.97
C SER A 12 -5.11 -2.60 -5.02
N SER A 13 -6.05 -3.48 -4.67
CA SER A 13 -7.14 -3.86 -5.56
C SER A 13 -8.09 -2.70 -5.84
N ALA A 14 -8.53 -1.97 -4.82
CA ALA A 14 -9.43 -0.82 -4.98
C ALA A 14 -8.79 0.27 -5.84
N ARG A 15 -7.52 0.59 -5.58
CA ARG A 15 -6.76 1.56 -6.38
C ARG A 15 -6.68 1.12 -7.85
N LYS A 16 -6.28 -0.13 -8.12
CA LYS A 16 -6.15 -0.66 -9.49
C LYS A 16 -7.48 -0.70 -10.23
N ASN A 17 -8.57 -1.09 -9.55
CA ASN A 17 -9.92 -1.13 -10.13
C ASN A 17 -10.44 0.26 -10.48
N SER A 18 -10.00 1.28 -9.74
CA SER A 18 -10.34 2.68 -9.98
C SER A 18 -9.43 3.35 -11.03
N GLY A 19 -8.41 2.65 -11.52
CA GLY A 19 -7.47 3.16 -12.52
C GLY A 19 -6.37 4.08 -11.99
N TYR A 20 -6.27 4.27 -10.67
CA TYR A 20 -5.28 5.17 -10.09
C TYR A 20 -3.86 4.57 -10.09
N LEU A 21 -2.90 5.38 -10.52
CA LEU A 21 -1.49 5.19 -10.20
C LEU A 21 -1.26 5.49 -8.71
N GLN A 22 -0.20 4.91 -8.13
CA GLN A 22 0.16 5.17 -6.73
C GLN A 22 0.38 6.67 -6.47
N ARG A 23 1.02 7.37 -7.42
CA ARG A 23 1.27 8.83 -7.31
C ARG A 23 -0.02 9.64 -7.28
N GLU A 24 -0.98 9.30 -8.15
CA GLU A 24 -2.27 9.99 -8.20
C GLU A 24 -3.06 9.80 -6.91
N LEU A 25 -3.03 8.59 -6.33
CA LEU A 25 -3.66 8.37 -5.03
C LEU A 25 -2.97 9.17 -3.92
N CYS A 26 -1.63 9.27 -3.93
CA CYS A 26 -0.90 10.09 -2.96
C CYS A 26 -1.27 11.57 -3.08
N GLU A 27 -1.36 12.09 -4.30
CA GLU A 27 -1.79 13.47 -4.57
C GLU A 27 -3.22 13.72 -4.08
N LEU A 28 -4.13 12.79 -4.35
CA LEU A 28 -5.52 12.85 -3.89
C LEU A 28 -5.64 12.87 -2.36
N LEU A 29 -4.87 12.00 -1.68
CA LEU A 29 -4.81 11.95 -0.22
C LEU A 29 -4.26 13.25 0.38
N LYS A 30 -3.24 13.82 -0.26
CA LYS A 30 -2.66 15.09 0.15
C LYS A 30 -3.61 16.27 -0.05
N SER A 31 -4.26 16.36 -1.22
CA SER A 31 -5.11 17.50 -1.56
C SER A 31 -6.45 17.50 -0.82
N ASN A 32 -7.09 16.34 -0.68
CA ASN A 32 -8.47 16.26 -0.19
C ASN A 32 -8.55 15.91 1.30
N TYR A 33 -7.52 15.23 1.83
CA TYR A 33 -7.54 14.71 3.20
C TYR A 33 -6.38 15.24 4.06
N SER A 34 -5.48 16.05 3.50
CA SER A 34 -4.26 16.54 4.19
C SER A 34 -3.37 15.41 4.73
N ILE A 35 -3.39 14.25 4.06
CA ILE A 35 -2.58 13.08 4.40
C ILE A 35 -1.34 13.09 3.50
N ASP A 36 -0.18 13.40 4.06
CA ASP A 36 1.09 13.45 3.32
C ASP A 36 1.80 12.09 3.39
N ILE A 37 1.45 11.20 2.47
CA ILE A 37 2.18 9.95 2.23
C ILE A 37 2.78 9.96 0.83
N ASP A 38 3.99 9.42 0.69
CA ASP A 38 4.59 9.22 -0.62
C ASP A 38 4.25 7.85 -1.20
N HIS A 39 4.55 7.68 -2.48
CA HIS A 39 4.30 6.43 -3.21
C HIS A 39 5.10 5.24 -2.66
N TYR A 40 6.21 5.46 -1.94
CA TYR A 40 7.00 4.40 -1.35
C TYR A 40 6.33 3.86 -0.08
N LEU A 41 5.85 4.74 0.79
CA LEU A 41 5.03 4.37 1.95
C LEU A 41 3.71 3.73 1.50
N LEU A 42 3.05 4.27 0.48
CA LEU A 42 1.87 3.65 -0.11
C LEU A 42 2.16 2.24 -0.61
N SER A 43 3.30 2.03 -1.27
CA SER A 43 3.73 0.70 -1.71
C SER A 43 3.94 -0.25 -0.52
N LYS A 44 4.56 0.21 0.58
CA LYS A 44 4.70 -0.61 1.79
C LYS A 44 3.35 -0.98 2.40
N LEU A 45 2.41 -0.05 2.44
CA LEU A 45 1.05 -0.28 2.93
C LEU A 45 0.33 -1.33 2.07
N GLU A 46 0.43 -1.23 0.75
CA GLU A 46 -0.16 -2.21 -0.19
C GLU A 46 0.41 -3.62 -0.05
N ASN A 47 1.65 -3.74 0.40
CA ASN A 47 2.34 -5.01 0.61
C ASN A 47 2.35 -5.45 2.10
N ASN A 48 1.52 -4.83 2.95
CA ASN A 48 1.45 -5.14 4.39
C ASN A 48 2.81 -5.05 5.12
N HIS A 49 3.75 -4.23 4.65
CA HIS A 49 5.06 -4.02 5.30
C HIS A 49 5.03 -2.95 6.40
N VAL A 50 3.84 -2.45 6.73
CA VAL A 50 3.60 -1.40 7.74
C VAL A 50 2.48 -1.88 8.65
N ASP A 51 2.62 -1.61 9.95
CA ASP A 51 1.56 -1.87 10.91
C ASP A 51 0.44 -0.83 10.77
N ILE A 52 -0.57 -1.17 9.96
CA ILE A 52 -1.74 -0.32 9.73
C ILE A 52 -2.58 -0.12 11.00
N LYS A 53 -2.40 -0.91 12.05
CA LYS A 53 -3.16 -0.79 13.32
C LYS A 53 -2.74 0.44 14.12
N LEU A 54 -1.61 1.06 13.80
CA LEU A 54 -1.14 2.25 14.48
C LEU A 54 -2.11 3.43 14.28
N PRO A 55 -2.36 4.27 15.32
CA PRO A 55 -3.30 5.40 15.25
C PRO A 55 -2.95 6.45 14.19
N GLU A 56 -1.68 6.58 13.81
CA GLU A 56 -1.23 7.49 12.76
C GLU A 56 -1.88 7.21 11.39
N TYR A 57 -2.40 5.99 11.18
CA TYR A 57 -3.10 5.59 9.96
C TYR A 57 -4.63 5.71 10.06
N ASP A 58 -5.21 6.17 11.18
CA ASP A 58 -6.67 6.30 11.34
C ASP A 58 -7.29 7.20 10.26
N ALA A 59 -6.64 8.32 9.97
CA ALA A 59 -7.08 9.24 8.92
C ALA A 59 -7.02 8.58 7.54
N LEU A 60 -5.97 7.80 7.28
CA LEU A 60 -5.80 7.07 6.02
C LEU A 60 -6.90 6.03 5.82
N VAL A 61 -7.21 5.24 6.84
CA VAL A 61 -8.24 4.19 6.75
C VAL A 61 -9.61 4.81 6.42
N LYS A 62 -9.95 5.93 7.06
CA LYS A 62 -11.17 6.69 6.76
C LYS A 62 -11.19 7.23 5.33
N ALA A 63 -10.09 7.86 4.90
CA ALA A 63 -9.98 8.40 3.55
C ALA A 63 -10.10 7.31 2.48
N VAL A 64 -9.46 6.15 2.69
CA VAL A 64 -9.55 4.98 1.79
C VAL A 64 -10.98 4.46 1.71
N ALA A 65 -11.69 4.36 2.84
CA ALA A 65 -13.09 3.95 2.84
C ALA A 65 -13.97 4.91 2.03
N GLU A 66 -13.76 6.21 2.18
CA GLU A 66 -14.51 7.24 1.45
C GLU A 66 -14.20 7.25 -0.05
N ILE A 67 -12.92 7.32 -0.43
CA ILE A 67 -12.45 7.36 -1.83
C ILE A 67 -12.99 6.16 -2.63
N PHE A 68 -12.97 4.97 -2.03
CA PHE A 68 -13.34 3.74 -2.72
C PHE A 68 -14.75 3.25 -2.36
N SER A 69 -15.54 4.05 -1.63
CA SER A 69 -16.90 3.71 -1.21
C SER A 69 -16.99 2.34 -0.51
N LEU A 70 -16.04 2.06 0.38
CA LEU A 70 -15.97 0.83 1.18
C LEU A 70 -16.70 1.01 2.52
N ASP A 71 -17.26 -0.07 3.04
CA ASP A 71 -17.79 -0.07 4.40
C ASP A 71 -16.65 0.08 5.42
N ILE A 72 -16.70 1.15 6.22
CA ILE A 72 -15.65 1.47 7.19
C ILE A 72 -15.55 0.43 8.30
N GLY A 73 -16.67 -0.16 8.75
CA GLY A 73 -16.67 -1.17 9.81
C GLY A 73 -16.00 -2.48 9.37
N TRP A 74 -16.28 -2.90 8.14
CA TRP A 74 -15.61 -4.00 7.48
C TRP A 74 -14.13 -3.70 7.26
N LEU A 75 -13.79 -2.51 6.76
CA LEU A 75 -12.39 -2.13 6.53
C LEU A 75 -11.57 -2.10 7.84
N GLU A 76 -12.15 -1.61 8.94
CA GLU A 76 -11.56 -1.67 10.27
C GLU A 76 -11.40 -3.13 10.75
N THR A 77 -12.35 -4.01 10.46
CA THR A 77 -12.21 -5.45 10.75
C THR A 77 -11.02 -6.04 9.99
N ILE A 78 -10.88 -5.72 8.70
CA ILE A 78 -9.74 -6.13 7.87
C ILE A 78 -8.42 -5.54 8.41
N ARG A 79 -8.42 -4.27 8.83
CA ARG A 79 -7.28 -3.59 9.44
C ARG A 79 -6.78 -4.34 10.68
N GLN A 80 -7.68 -4.72 11.59
CA GLN A 80 -7.32 -5.40 12.84
C GLN A 80 -6.75 -6.81 12.64
N GLN A 81 -7.17 -7.53 11.60
CA GLN A 81 -6.64 -8.87 11.26
C GLN A 81 -5.38 -8.86 10.38
N THR A 82 -5.01 -7.69 9.85
CA THR A 82 -3.85 -7.55 8.96
C THR A 82 -2.58 -7.65 9.78
N GLU A 83 -1.73 -8.61 9.45
CA GLU A 83 -0.42 -8.78 10.09
C GLU A 83 0.66 -8.19 9.19
N VAL A 84 1.72 -7.69 9.80
CA VAL A 84 2.87 -7.18 9.05
C VAL A 84 3.59 -8.35 8.38
N GLU A 85 3.72 -8.29 7.05
CA GLU A 85 4.50 -9.26 6.30
C GLU A 85 5.98 -8.91 6.39
N GLN A 86 6.81 -9.88 6.79
CA GLN A 86 8.25 -9.72 6.73
C GLN A 86 8.72 -9.88 5.29
N LEU A 87 9.62 -9.02 4.86
CA LEU A 87 10.27 -9.13 3.56
C LEU A 87 11.10 -10.43 3.53
N ASP A 88 10.58 -11.46 2.89
CA ASP A 88 11.33 -12.69 2.64
C ASP A 88 12.28 -12.50 1.46
N LEU A 89 13.56 -12.34 1.77
CA LEU A 89 14.63 -12.17 0.78
C LEU A 89 15.22 -13.50 0.29
N SER A 90 14.74 -14.64 0.80
CA SER A 90 15.33 -15.96 0.51
C SER A 90 15.26 -16.37 -0.97
N GLY A 91 14.38 -15.75 -1.76
CA GLY A 91 14.23 -15.98 -3.21
C GLY A 91 14.54 -14.76 -4.11
N GLY A 92 15.07 -13.67 -3.55
CA GLY A 92 15.28 -12.42 -4.29
C GLY A 92 16.47 -12.48 -5.24
N ILE A 93 16.24 -12.65 -6.55
CA ILE A 93 17.26 -12.41 -7.58
C ILE A 93 17.34 -10.89 -7.82
N PHE A 94 18.39 -10.26 -7.31
CA PHE A 94 18.68 -8.85 -7.61
C PHE A 94 19.42 -8.76 -8.96
N PRO A 95 18.87 -8.10 -9.99
CA PRO A 95 19.59 -7.90 -11.23
C PRO A 95 20.80 -6.98 -10.98
N ILE A 96 22.01 -7.51 -11.15
CA ILE A 96 23.24 -6.73 -11.15
C ILE A 96 23.36 -6.08 -12.53
N TYR A 97 23.15 -4.76 -12.60
CA TYR A 97 23.46 -4.00 -13.81
C TYR A 97 24.97 -3.78 -13.88
N VAL A 98 25.67 -4.66 -14.61
CA VAL A 98 27.08 -4.41 -14.97
C VAL A 98 27.10 -3.31 -16.02
N LYS A 99 27.65 -2.16 -15.67
CA LYS A 99 27.89 -1.06 -16.60
C LYS A 99 29.02 -1.50 -17.53
N GLU A 100 28.71 -1.85 -18.79
CA GLU A 100 29.75 -2.10 -19.80
C GLU A 100 30.53 -0.80 -20.01
N HIS A 101 31.75 -0.74 -19.47
CA HIS A 101 32.74 0.24 -19.90
C HIS A 101 33.15 -0.14 -21.32
N LYS A 102 32.61 0.56 -22.32
CA LYS A 102 33.21 0.58 -23.65
C LYS A 102 34.49 1.44 -23.56
N GLU A 103 35.64 0.78 -23.52
CA GLU A 103 36.91 1.42 -23.85
C GLU A 103 36.89 1.75 -25.35
N HIS A 104 37.28 2.98 -25.66
CA HIS A 104 37.39 3.55 -27.01
C HIS A 104 38.86 3.55 -27.44
#